data_AF-A0A258ZCR6-F1
#
_entry.id   AF-A0A258ZCR6-F1
#
_cell.length_a   1.000
_cell.length_b   1.000
_cell.length_c   1.000
_cell.angle_alpha   90.00
_cell.angle_beta   90.00
_cell.angle_gamma   90.00
#
_symmetry.space_group_name_H-M   'P 1'
#
loop_
_entity.id
_entity.type
_entity.pdbx_description
1 polymer ?
#
loop_
_entity_poly.entity_id
_entity_poly.type
_entity_poly.pdbx_seq_one_letter_code
_entity_poly.pdbx_strand_id
1 'polypeptide(L)'
;MRMLYQWEDNMNGTLELATIIEAVTDKTLDYALLLAAIGTLSMAIVELLKGITRFRCRFHRRMLARWMIDFNCRRELMVLAAGGEQNANVLFDQPTERMMGQIQAAANMALDYPDRYPHTYKFFSQEDLQMMSLQPGGLPRDSELWERFATGMAHSGQRAIEAQQESESRAAQQARVRIGNLIARRLDMFQNSMLYLWARINQVLSIAVGSGLSAYVLLTATRSESTNDFIVLVLMSFTAGMLAPFAKDVVSAIGGLRAKA
;
A
#
# COMPACT_ATOMS: atom_id res chain seq x y z
N MET A 1 -50.23 -50.76 9.08
CA MET A 1 -50.86 -49.64 8.33
C MET A 1 -50.28 -48.28 8.72
N ARG A 2 -50.24 -47.88 10.00
CA ARG A 2 -49.66 -46.59 10.46
C ARG A 2 -48.20 -46.37 10.05
N MET A 3 -47.40 -47.44 10.01
CA MET A 3 -45.97 -47.37 9.63
C MET A 3 -45.74 -47.10 8.13
N LEU A 4 -46.69 -47.45 7.25
CA LEU A 4 -46.61 -47.17 5.82
C LEU A 4 -46.92 -45.69 5.53
N TYR A 5 -47.94 -45.14 6.19
CA TYR A 5 -48.27 -43.71 6.09
C TYR A 5 -47.12 -42.81 6.52
N GLN A 6 -46.45 -43.14 7.64
CA GLN A 6 -45.31 -42.37 8.11
C GLN A 6 -44.10 -42.43 7.16
N TRP A 7 -43.98 -43.48 6.34
CA TRP A 7 -42.90 -43.61 5.36
C TRP A 7 -43.18 -42.81 4.09
N GLU A 8 -44.43 -42.74 3.67
CA GLU A 8 -44.88 -41.95 2.51
C GLU A 8 -44.79 -40.44 2.78
N ASP A 9 -45.16 -39.99 3.98
CA ASP A 9 -44.98 -38.58 4.40
C ASP A 9 -43.49 -38.16 4.43
N ASN A 10 -42.60 -39.05 4.89
CA ASN A 10 -41.16 -38.77 4.90
C ASN A 10 -40.58 -38.69 3.47
N MET A 11 -41.02 -39.57 2.56
CA MET A 11 -40.61 -39.55 1.15
C MET A 11 -41.00 -38.23 0.46
N ASN A 12 -42.25 -37.79 0.65
CA ASN A 12 -42.74 -36.55 0.05
C ASN A 12 -41.99 -35.32 0.57
N GLY A 13 -41.68 -35.27 1.88
CA GLY A 13 -40.88 -34.18 2.45
C GLY A 13 -39.45 -34.10 1.89
N THR A 14 -38.82 -35.24 1.58
CA THR A 14 -37.47 -35.23 0.97
C THR A 14 -37.46 -34.73 -0.47
N LEU A 15 -38.53 -35.00 -1.25
CA LEU A 15 -38.67 -34.52 -2.63
C LEU A 15 -38.94 -33.02 -2.71
N GLU A 16 -39.79 -32.48 -1.82
CA GLU A 16 -40.00 -31.03 -1.70
C GLU A 16 -38.72 -30.31 -1.30
N LEU A 17 -37.96 -30.86 -0.35
CA LEU A 17 -36.70 -30.26 0.08
C LEU A 17 -35.65 -30.30 -1.05
N ALA A 18 -35.58 -31.38 -1.82
CA ALA A 18 -34.67 -31.48 -2.98
C ALA A 18 -35.00 -30.43 -4.06
N THR A 19 -36.27 -30.27 -4.40
CA THR A 19 -36.71 -29.28 -5.41
C THR A 19 -36.48 -27.84 -4.95
N ILE A 20 -36.68 -27.54 -3.67
CA ILE A 20 -36.32 -26.22 -3.10
C ILE A 20 -34.81 -25.99 -3.18
N ILE A 21 -33.99 -27.00 -2.85
CA ILE A 21 -32.52 -26.89 -2.93
C ILE A 21 -32.06 -26.67 -4.38
N GLU A 22 -32.61 -27.41 -5.35
CA GLU A 22 -32.28 -27.23 -6.78
C GLU A 22 -32.65 -25.83 -7.27
N ALA A 23 -33.86 -25.37 -6.98
CA ALA A 23 -34.32 -24.04 -7.38
C ALA A 23 -33.49 -22.90 -6.75
N VAL A 24 -33.08 -23.07 -5.48
CA VAL A 24 -32.19 -22.11 -4.82
C VAL A 24 -30.79 -22.17 -5.42
N THR A 25 -30.29 -23.36 -5.75
CA THR A 25 -28.94 -23.57 -6.29
C THR A 25 -28.80 -22.96 -7.69
N ASP A 26 -29.76 -23.20 -8.59
CA ASP A 26 -29.75 -22.66 -9.94
C ASP A 26 -29.75 -21.12 -9.94
N LYS A 27 -30.65 -20.52 -9.15
CA LYS A 27 -30.70 -19.05 -9.01
C LYS A 27 -29.44 -18.49 -8.37
N THR A 28 -28.89 -19.18 -7.37
CA THR A 28 -27.66 -18.75 -6.69
C THR A 28 -26.48 -18.76 -7.67
N LEU A 29 -26.40 -19.76 -8.55
CA LEU A 29 -25.36 -19.87 -9.56
C LEU A 29 -25.42 -18.71 -10.57
N ASP A 30 -26.61 -18.37 -11.07
CA ASP A 30 -26.79 -17.24 -11.98
C ASP A 30 -26.40 -15.91 -11.34
N TYR A 31 -26.82 -15.66 -10.09
CA TYR A 31 -26.42 -14.46 -9.36
C TYR A 31 -24.91 -14.43 -9.08
N ALA A 32 -24.31 -15.57 -8.74
CA ALA A 32 -22.87 -15.66 -8.54
C ALA A 32 -22.10 -15.36 -9.83
N LEU A 33 -22.57 -15.87 -10.97
CA LEU A 33 -21.99 -15.59 -12.29
C LEU A 33 -22.10 -14.10 -12.63
N LEU A 34 -23.27 -13.48 -12.40
CA LEU A 34 -23.49 -12.06 -12.62
C LEU A 34 -22.58 -11.21 -11.72
N LEU A 35 -22.48 -11.54 -10.44
CA LEU A 35 -21.60 -10.86 -9.48
C LEU A 35 -20.12 -11.00 -9.87
N ALA A 36 -19.70 -12.17 -10.32
CA ALA A 36 -18.35 -12.41 -10.81
C ALA A 36 -18.05 -11.58 -12.06
N ALA A 37 -19.00 -11.48 -13.00
CA ALA A 37 -18.89 -10.65 -14.20
C ALA A 37 -18.77 -9.15 -13.84
N ILE A 38 -19.64 -8.65 -12.95
CA ILE A 38 -19.59 -7.26 -12.47
C ILE A 38 -18.28 -6.98 -11.74
N GLY A 39 -17.83 -7.89 -10.88
CA GLY A 39 -16.57 -7.76 -10.16
C GLY A 39 -15.36 -7.69 -11.10
N THR A 40 -15.33 -8.57 -12.11
CA THR A 40 -14.28 -8.60 -13.15
C THR A 40 -14.27 -7.31 -13.97
N LEU A 41 -15.43 -6.87 -14.44
CA LEU A 41 -15.57 -5.62 -15.21
C LEU A 41 -15.17 -4.39 -14.39
N SER A 42 -15.59 -4.34 -13.12
CA SER A 42 -15.22 -3.26 -12.19
C SER A 42 -13.71 -3.17 -12.01
N MET A 43 -13.04 -4.32 -11.81
CA MET A 43 -11.59 -4.36 -11.67
C MET A 43 -10.90 -3.90 -12.95
N ALA A 44 -11.36 -4.36 -14.11
CA ALA A 44 -10.80 -3.95 -15.41
C ALA A 44 -10.92 -2.43 -15.61
N ILE A 45 -12.06 -1.83 -15.27
CA ILE A 45 -12.25 -0.37 -15.32
C ILE A 45 -11.30 0.35 -14.35
N VAL A 46 -11.16 -0.14 -13.12
CA VAL A 46 -10.26 0.45 -12.13
C VAL A 46 -8.80 0.37 -12.60
N GLU A 47 -8.37 -0.75 -13.17
CA GLU A 47 -7.03 -0.92 -13.73
C GLU A 47 -6.79 -0.03 -14.94
N LEU A 48 -7.77 0.08 -15.84
CA LEU A 48 -7.73 0.99 -16.98
C LEU A 48 -7.59 2.44 -16.53
N LEU A 49 -8.41 2.87 -15.56
CA LEU A 49 -8.33 4.21 -14.98
C LEU A 49 -6.97 4.49 -14.34
N LYS A 50 -6.40 3.52 -13.63
CA LYS A 50 -5.04 3.63 -13.07
C LYS A 50 -3.99 3.80 -14.16
N GLY A 51 -4.08 3.02 -15.24
CA GLY A 51 -3.18 3.08 -16.38
C GLY A 51 -3.23 4.44 -17.09
N ILE A 52 -4.42 4.96 -17.33
CA ILE A 52 -4.61 6.24 -18.07
C ILE A 52 -4.18 7.44 -17.22
N THR A 53 -4.55 7.49 -15.94
CA THR A 53 -4.42 8.71 -15.14
C THR A 53 -3.05 8.92 -14.49
N ARG A 54 -2.08 8.02 -14.69
CA ARG A 54 -0.79 8.01 -13.95
C ARG A 54 -1.00 8.22 -12.44
N PHE A 55 -2.08 7.66 -11.91
CA PHE A 55 -2.57 7.94 -10.55
C PHE A 55 -1.51 7.63 -9.49
N ARG A 56 -0.78 6.53 -9.69
CA ARG A 56 0.33 6.10 -8.85
C ARG A 56 1.42 7.18 -8.72
N CYS A 57 1.86 7.75 -9.84
CA CYS A 57 2.88 8.80 -9.84
C CYS A 57 2.43 10.03 -9.02
N ARG A 58 1.17 10.46 -9.18
CA ARG A 58 0.60 11.57 -8.40
C ARG A 58 0.48 11.22 -6.91
N PHE A 59 0.04 10.00 -6.60
CA PHE A 59 -0.07 9.51 -5.23
C PHE A 59 1.29 9.48 -4.53
N HIS A 60 2.29 8.82 -5.11
CA HIS A 60 3.64 8.74 -4.55
C HIS A 60 4.27 10.12 -4.35
N ARG A 61 4.17 11.00 -5.35
CA ARG A 61 4.64 12.39 -5.23
C ARG A 61 3.97 13.12 -4.06
N ARG A 62 2.64 12.99 -3.93
CA ARG A 62 1.89 13.64 -2.84
C ARG A 62 2.26 13.08 -1.47
N MET A 63 2.45 11.76 -1.37
CA MET A 63 2.86 11.11 -0.13
C MET A 63 4.26 11.54 0.29
N LEU A 64 5.22 11.55 -0.64
CA LEU A 64 6.58 12.01 -0.37
C LEU A 64 6.60 13.51 0.00
N ALA A 65 5.84 14.35 -0.70
CA ALA A 65 5.76 15.78 -0.40
C ALA A 65 5.15 16.07 0.99
N ARG A 66 4.20 15.26 1.43
CA ARG A 66 3.63 15.35 2.78
C ARG A 66 4.61 14.88 3.86
N TRP A 67 5.39 13.85 3.57
CA TRP A 67 6.34 13.27 4.52
C TRP A 67 7.60 14.14 4.67
N MET A 68 8.11 14.68 3.56
CA MET A 68 9.28 15.56 3.51
C MET A 68 8.83 16.98 3.20
N ILE A 69 8.52 17.77 4.23
CA ILE A 69 7.97 19.12 4.06
C ILE A 69 8.97 20.06 3.37
N ASP A 70 10.27 19.96 3.72
CA ASP A 70 11.34 20.79 3.17
C ASP A 70 11.60 20.51 1.68
N PHE A 71 11.60 21.57 0.88
CA PHE A 71 11.86 21.51 -0.56
C PHE A 71 13.31 21.11 -0.87
N ASN A 72 14.29 21.64 -0.13
CA ASN A 72 15.71 21.34 -0.40
C ASN A 72 16.03 19.87 -0.15
N CYS A 73 15.51 19.33 0.95
CA CYS A 73 15.57 17.92 1.28
C CYS A 73 14.98 17.02 0.17
N ARG A 74 13.79 17.38 -0.35
CA ARG A 74 13.20 16.63 -1.48
C ARG A 74 14.04 16.70 -2.74
N ARG A 75 14.59 17.88 -3.07
CA ARG A 75 15.42 18.07 -4.26
C ARG A 75 16.67 17.20 -4.20
N GLU A 76 17.39 17.22 -3.09
CA GLU A 76 18.56 16.36 -2.87
C GLU A 76 18.19 14.87 -2.97
N LEU A 77 17.07 14.46 -2.36
CA LEU A 77 16.57 13.10 -2.50
C LEU A 77 16.29 12.73 -3.96
N MET A 78 15.72 13.63 -4.78
CA MET A 78 15.49 13.37 -6.20
C MET A 78 16.80 13.26 -6.99
N VAL A 79 17.81 14.06 -6.64
CA VAL A 79 19.15 13.94 -7.24
C VAL A 79 19.75 12.56 -6.93
N LEU A 80 19.65 12.12 -5.68
CA LEU A 80 20.21 10.84 -5.23
C LEU A 80 19.43 9.62 -5.75
N ALA A 81 18.10 9.64 -5.68
CA ALA A 81 17.25 8.48 -5.98
C ALA A 81 16.94 8.34 -7.49
N ALA A 82 16.87 9.46 -8.22
CA ALA A 82 16.45 9.48 -9.62
C ALA A 82 17.49 10.08 -10.59
N GLY A 83 18.63 10.55 -10.09
CA GLY A 83 19.63 11.25 -10.92
C GLY A 83 19.20 12.66 -11.33
N GLY A 84 18.25 13.28 -10.62
CA GLY A 84 17.79 14.65 -10.85
C GLY A 84 16.27 14.81 -10.80
N GLU A 85 15.80 16.04 -10.61
CA GLU A 85 14.36 16.36 -10.56
C GLU A 85 13.64 16.07 -11.88
N GLN A 86 14.33 16.21 -13.01
CA GLN A 86 13.81 15.90 -14.35
C GLN A 86 13.37 14.44 -14.48
N ASN A 87 13.99 13.53 -13.71
CA ASN A 87 13.70 12.11 -13.72
C ASN A 87 12.72 11.69 -12.61
N ALA A 88 12.21 12.63 -11.81
CA ALA A 88 11.33 12.33 -10.68
C ALA A 88 10.08 11.53 -11.09
N ASN A 89 9.57 11.74 -12.30
CA ASN A 89 8.44 10.96 -12.82
C ASN A 89 8.76 9.46 -12.94
N VAL A 90 10.01 9.12 -13.30
CA VAL A 90 10.47 7.72 -13.43
C VAL A 90 10.54 7.05 -12.06
N LEU A 91 10.97 7.77 -11.03
CA LEU A 91 10.96 7.28 -9.64
C LEU A 91 9.52 7.02 -9.17
N PHE A 92 8.61 7.98 -9.35
CA PHE A 92 7.25 7.89 -8.82
C PHE A 92 6.33 6.95 -9.59
N ASP A 93 6.63 6.61 -10.84
CA ASP A 93 5.82 5.68 -11.61
C ASP A 93 6.22 4.20 -11.40
N GLN A 94 7.22 3.92 -10.57
CA GLN A 94 7.60 2.56 -10.23
C GLN A 94 6.65 1.91 -9.21
N PRO A 95 6.66 0.56 -9.09
CA PRO A 95 6.12 -0.13 -7.92
C PRO A 95 6.70 0.43 -6.63
N THR A 96 5.89 0.48 -5.56
CA THR A 96 6.25 1.07 -4.26
C THR A 96 7.56 0.49 -3.72
N GLU A 97 7.78 -0.81 -3.87
CA GLU A 97 8.95 -1.53 -3.39
C GLU A 97 10.23 -1.06 -4.09
N ARG A 98 10.17 -0.87 -5.41
CA ARG A 98 11.31 -0.38 -6.19
C ARG A 98 11.61 1.08 -5.87
N MET A 99 10.58 1.91 -5.77
CA MET A 99 10.71 3.31 -5.36
C MET A 99 11.36 3.41 -3.98
N MET A 100 10.92 2.58 -3.01
CA MET A 100 11.50 2.56 -1.66
C MET A 100 12.95 2.07 -1.65
N GLY A 101 13.30 1.08 -2.47
CA GLY A 101 14.70 0.66 -2.63
C GLY A 101 15.59 1.80 -3.13
N GLN A 102 15.12 2.62 -4.07
CA GLN A 102 15.85 3.81 -4.55
C GLN A 102 15.97 4.89 -3.47
N ILE A 103 14.90 5.13 -2.70
CA ILE A 103 14.92 6.07 -1.56
C ILE A 103 15.89 5.59 -0.47
N GLN A 104 15.94 4.29 -0.19
CA GLN A 104 16.86 3.71 0.78
C GLN A 104 18.31 3.84 0.33
N ALA A 105 18.59 3.57 -0.95
CA ALA A 105 19.92 3.79 -1.52
C ALA A 105 20.34 5.26 -1.40
N ALA A 106 19.42 6.20 -1.68
CA ALA A 106 19.66 7.62 -1.50
C ALA A 106 19.90 8.01 -0.03
N ALA A 107 19.15 7.43 0.90
CA ALA A 107 19.36 7.66 2.33
C ALA A 107 20.74 7.18 2.79
N ASN A 108 21.20 6.02 2.31
CA ASN A 108 22.56 5.52 2.58
C ASN A 108 23.63 6.45 2.00
N MET A 109 23.43 6.97 0.78
CA MET A 109 24.37 7.95 0.20
C MET A 109 24.40 9.27 0.99
N ALA A 110 23.26 9.76 1.45
CA ALA A 110 23.20 10.95 2.31
C ALA A 110 23.87 10.72 3.67
N LEU A 111 23.79 9.49 4.20
CA LEU A 111 24.50 9.08 5.42
C LEU A 111 26.02 9.06 5.19
N ASP A 112 26.50 8.56 4.06
CA ASP A 112 27.94 8.48 3.76
C ASP A 112 28.56 9.84 3.40
N TYR A 113 27.76 10.79 2.86
CA TYR A 113 28.19 12.13 2.45
C TYR A 113 27.29 13.25 3.02
N PRO A 114 27.29 13.46 4.35
CA PRO A 114 26.39 14.41 5.01
C PRO A 114 26.70 15.88 4.64
N ASP A 115 27.94 16.20 4.29
CA ASP A 115 28.38 17.52 3.83
C ASP A 115 27.81 17.88 2.44
N ARG A 116 27.65 16.88 1.56
CA ARG A 116 27.13 17.06 0.20
C ARG A 116 25.60 17.05 0.13
N TYR A 117 24.95 16.32 1.04
CA TYR A 117 23.49 16.19 1.09
C TYR A 117 22.92 16.53 2.48
N PRO A 118 23.19 17.75 3.00
CA PRO A 118 22.91 18.09 4.39
C PRO A 118 21.43 18.11 4.71
N HIS A 119 20.57 18.51 3.78
CA HIS A 119 19.13 18.56 4.02
C HIS A 119 18.51 17.17 4.12
N THR A 120 18.95 16.25 3.26
CA THR A 120 18.52 14.84 3.25
C THR A 120 19.06 14.11 4.47
N TYR A 121 20.35 14.29 4.77
CA TYR A 121 20.98 13.74 5.97
C TYR A 121 20.23 14.16 7.24
N LYS A 122 20.04 15.48 7.43
CA LYS A 122 19.36 16.05 8.59
C LYS A 122 17.92 15.56 8.73
N PHE A 123 17.19 15.43 7.61
CA PHE A 123 15.84 14.88 7.65
C PHE A 123 15.84 13.45 8.18
N PHE A 124 16.72 12.59 7.66
CA PHE A 124 16.79 11.19 8.05
C PHE A 124 17.29 10.99 9.49
N SER A 125 18.19 11.84 9.97
CA SER A 125 18.72 11.80 11.33
C SER A 125 17.86 12.55 12.37
N GLN A 126 16.76 13.19 11.99
CA GLN A 126 15.98 14.07 12.88
C GLN A 126 15.43 13.40 14.16
N GLU A 127 15.12 12.10 14.16
CA GLU A 127 14.60 11.42 15.37
C GLU A 127 15.68 11.24 16.45
N ASP A 128 16.94 11.10 16.07
CA ASP A 128 18.08 11.16 17.00
C ASP A 128 18.07 12.50 17.77
N LEU A 129 17.69 13.59 17.10
CA LEU A 129 17.58 14.92 17.72
C LEU A 129 16.43 15.00 18.75
N GLN A 130 15.37 14.21 18.58
CA GLN A 130 14.18 14.26 19.44
C GLN A 130 14.29 13.33 20.66
N MET A 131 14.88 12.14 20.52
CA MET A 131 14.99 11.21 21.66
C MET A 131 15.95 11.72 22.75
N MET A 132 16.95 12.52 22.37
CA MET A 132 18.00 12.96 23.30
C MET A 132 17.68 14.27 24.03
N SER A 133 16.62 15.01 23.67
CA SER A 133 16.15 16.15 24.49
C SER A 133 15.73 15.73 25.90
N LEU A 134 15.66 14.43 26.15
CA LEU A 134 15.32 13.81 27.43
C LEU A 134 16.55 13.28 28.20
N GLN A 135 17.77 13.32 27.63
CA GLN A 135 18.96 12.82 28.32
C GLN A 135 19.77 13.95 28.98
N PRO A 136 19.85 14.00 30.32
CA PRO A 136 20.72 14.91 31.04
C PRO A 136 22.17 14.39 30.94
N GLY A 137 23.02 15.03 30.14
CA GLY A 137 24.41 14.60 30.03
C GLY A 137 25.29 15.28 28.98
N GLY A 138 24.71 16.05 28.05
CA GLY A 138 25.50 16.84 27.08
C GLY A 138 26.40 16.02 26.15
N LEU A 139 26.17 14.70 26.06
CA LEU A 139 26.89 13.84 25.12
C LEU A 139 26.59 14.30 23.68
N PRO A 140 27.60 14.32 22.79
CA PRO A 140 27.41 14.66 21.39
C PRO A 140 26.45 13.65 20.74
N ARG A 141 25.55 14.14 19.90
CA ARG A 141 24.52 13.33 19.23
C ARG A 141 25.17 12.34 18.27
N ASP A 142 24.56 11.19 18.05
CA ASP A 142 25.07 10.21 17.09
C ASP A 142 25.20 10.84 15.69
N SER A 143 24.20 11.62 15.31
CA SER A 143 24.21 12.40 14.06
C SER A 143 25.37 13.37 13.96
N GLU A 144 25.71 14.08 15.04
CA GLU A 144 26.83 15.03 15.05
C GLU A 144 28.19 14.30 15.09
N LEU A 145 28.29 13.21 15.85
CA LEU A 145 29.47 12.35 15.91
C LEU A 145 29.80 11.78 14.54
N TRP A 146 28.82 11.20 13.86
CA TRP A 146 29.00 10.63 12.54
C TRP A 146 29.28 11.70 11.49
N GLU A 147 28.55 12.82 11.50
CA GLU A 147 28.75 13.92 10.54
C GLU A 147 30.16 14.49 10.61
N ARG A 148 30.67 14.76 11.82
CA ARG A 148 32.05 15.24 12.02
C ARG A 148 33.08 14.24 11.52
N PHE A 149 32.87 12.96 11.82
CA PHE A 149 33.77 11.90 11.38
C PHE A 149 33.77 11.71 9.86
N ALA A 150 32.58 11.62 9.24
CA ALA A 150 32.43 11.46 7.79
C ALA A 150 33.01 12.65 7.02
N THR A 151 32.73 13.88 7.47
CA THR A 151 33.29 15.10 6.86
C THR A 151 34.80 15.17 7.04
N GLY A 152 35.31 14.80 8.22
CA GLY A 152 36.75 14.72 8.49
C GLY A 152 37.46 13.74 7.56
N MET A 153 36.90 12.55 7.34
CA MET A 153 37.45 11.57 6.40
C MET A 153 37.50 12.09 4.97
N ALA A 154 36.46 12.81 4.52
CA ALA A 154 36.41 13.36 3.17
C ALA A 154 37.50 14.41 2.91
N HIS A 155 37.86 15.22 3.92
CA HIS A 155 38.82 16.33 3.78
C HIS A 155 40.27 15.95 4.06
N SER A 156 40.51 14.99 4.97
CA SER A 156 41.85 14.78 5.54
C SER A 156 42.78 13.94 4.67
N GLY A 157 42.26 13.18 3.70
CA GLY A 157 43.04 12.16 3.00
C GLY A 157 43.60 11.09 3.95
N GLN A 158 44.06 9.97 3.39
CA GLN A 158 44.30 8.71 4.11
C GLN A 158 45.43 8.70 5.17
N ARG A 159 46.07 9.83 5.48
CA ARG A 159 47.38 9.85 6.19
C ARG A 159 47.40 10.44 7.60
N ALA A 160 46.28 10.86 8.17
CA ALA A 160 46.29 11.53 9.46
C ALA A 160 45.47 10.78 10.53
N ILE A 161 46.22 10.10 11.42
CA ILE A 161 45.98 9.86 12.87
C ILE A 161 45.73 8.40 13.30
N GLU A 162 46.75 7.54 13.31
CA GLU A 162 46.60 6.09 13.54
C GLU A 162 46.22 5.60 14.96
N ALA A 163 46.21 6.45 16.01
CA ALA A 163 45.97 5.96 17.39
C ALA A 163 44.76 6.59 18.10
N GLN A 164 44.63 7.92 18.10
CA GLN A 164 43.49 8.61 18.74
C GLN A 164 42.21 8.53 17.89
N GLN A 165 42.38 8.30 16.58
CA GLN A 165 41.29 8.10 15.64
C GLN A 165 40.66 6.71 15.76
N GLU A 166 41.31 5.74 16.40
CA GLU A 166 40.74 4.38 16.46
C GLU A 166 39.52 4.31 17.40
N SER A 167 39.59 4.93 18.58
CA SER A 167 38.45 4.99 19.51
C SER A 167 37.32 5.86 18.96
N GLU A 168 37.64 7.02 18.39
CA GLU A 168 36.67 7.91 17.74
C GLU A 168 36.03 7.26 16.51
N SER A 169 36.81 6.53 15.71
CA SER A 169 36.31 5.75 14.56
C SER A 169 35.34 4.68 15.02
N ARG A 170 35.66 3.92 16.07
CA ARG A 170 34.73 2.90 16.61
C ARG A 170 33.42 3.54 17.10
N ALA A 171 33.49 4.65 17.83
CA ALA A 171 32.31 5.36 18.31
C ALA A 171 31.46 5.92 17.14
N ALA A 172 32.11 6.52 16.14
CA ALA A 172 31.44 7.04 14.95
C ALA A 172 30.80 5.92 14.11
N GLN A 173 31.46 4.78 13.95
CA GLN A 173 30.89 3.62 13.24
C GLN A 173 29.68 3.05 14.00
N GLN A 174 29.72 3.00 15.33
CA GLN A 174 28.56 2.62 16.13
C GLN A 174 27.40 3.61 15.95
N ALA A 175 27.69 4.91 15.96
CA ALA A 175 26.69 5.95 15.67
C ALA A 175 26.09 5.77 14.27
N ARG A 176 26.90 5.52 13.23
CA ARG A 176 26.44 5.23 11.87
C ARG A 176 25.47 4.04 11.83
N VAL A 177 25.79 2.95 12.52
CA VAL A 177 24.93 1.76 12.58
C VAL A 177 23.61 2.08 13.27
N ARG A 178 23.63 2.84 14.38
CA ARG A 178 22.40 3.25 15.08
C ARG A 178 21.53 4.15 14.21
N ILE A 179 22.11 5.16 13.56
CA ILE A 179 21.40 6.03 12.61
C ILE A 179 20.84 5.20 11.45
N GLY A 180 21.63 4.31 10.85
CA GLY A 180 21.18 3.44 9.76
C GLY A 180 19.97 2.59 10.14
N ASN A 181 19.96 2.03 11.35
CA ASN A 181 18.82 1.28 11.88
C ASN A 181 17.57 2.15 12.08
N LEU A 182 17.73 3.40 12.56
CA LEU A 182 16.62 4.35 12.70
C LEU A 182 16.04 4.72 11.32
N ILE A 183 16.91 5.01 10.34
CA ILE A 183 16.52 5.31 8.96
C ILE A 183 15.72 4.16 8.36
N ALA A 184 16.21 2.93 8.48
CA ALA A 184 15.52 1.74 7.95
C ALA A 184 14.10 1.62 8.54
N ARG A 185 13.96 1.71 9.87
CA ARG A 185 12.64 1.63 10.53
C ARG A 185 11.69 2.74 10.08
N ARG A 186 12.20 3.95 9.89
CA ARG A 186 11.39 5.08 9.43
C ARG A 186 10.93 4.90 7.98
N LEU A 187 11.80 4.40 7.12
CA LEU A 187 11.46 4.05 5.74
C LEU A 187 10.42 2.92 5.70
N ASP A 188 10.55 1.90 6.56
CA ASP A 188 9.56 0.82 6.68
C ASP A 188 8.19 1.36 7.11
N MET A 189 8.13 2.24 8.12
CA MET A 189 6.88 2.89 8.55
C MET A 189 6.23 3.70 7.42
N PHE A 190 7.04 4.44 6.66
CA PHE A 190 6.57 5.20 5.51
C PHE A 190 6.05 4.28 4.39
N GLN A 191 6.79 3.22 4.06
CA GLN A 191 6.39 2.22 3.08
C GLN A 191 5.06 1.56 3.45
N ASN A 192 4.93 1.10 4.70
CA ASN A 192 3.71 0.48 5.21
C ASN A 192 2.52 1.45 5.15
N SER A 193 2.73 2.72 5.50
CA SER A 193 1.70 3.76 5.42
C SER A 193 1.25 4.00 3.97
N MET A 194 2.18 4.03 3.01
CA MET A 194 1.86 4.17 1.59
C MET A 194 1.09 2.96 1.05
N LEU A 195 1.54 1.73 1.36
CA LEU A 195 0.88 0.50 0.93
C LEU A 195 -0.56 0.43 1.45
N TYR A 196 -0.75 0.75 2.73
CA TYR A 196 -2.06 0.77 3.36
C TYR A 196 -3.01 1.81 2.71
N LEU A 197 -2.53 3.04 2.54
CA LEU A 197 -3.34 4.10 1.92
C LEU A 197 -3.67 3.79 0.46
N TRP A 198 -2.71 3.23 -0.29
CA TRP A 198 -2.94 2.80 -1.67
C TRP A 198 -3.99 1.68 -1.76
N ALA A 199 -3.88 0.67 -0.90
CA ALA A 199 -4.86 -0.42 -0.83
C ALA A 199 -6.25 0.11 -0.48
N ARG A 200 -6.36 1.00 0.50
CA ARG A 200 -7.64 1.63 0.90
C ARG A 200 -8.25 2.46 -0.23
N ILE A 201 -7.46 3.26 -0.95
CA ILE A 201 -7.95 4.02 -2.11
C ILE A 201 -8.46 3.06 -3.20
N ASN A 202 -7.72 2.00 -3.50
CA ASN A 202 -8.14 1.00 -4.48
C ASN A 202 -9.45 0.32 -4.09
N GLN A 203 -9.62 -0.02 -2.80
CA GLN A 203 -10.83 -0.62 -2.28
C GLN A 203 -12.02 0.33 -2.41
N VAL A 204 -11.86 1.59 -2.01
CA VAL A 204 -12.92 2.61 -2.13
C VAL A 204 -13.31 2.83 -3.59
N LEU A 205 -12.33 2.94 -4.49
CA LEU A 205 -12.60 3.07 -5.92
C LEU A 205 -13.34 1.83 -6.48
N SER A 206 -12.95 0.63 -6.07
CA SER A 206 -13.63 -0.60 -6.50
C SER A 206 -15.07 -0.64 -6.01
N ILE A 207 -15.33 -0.28 -4.75
CA ILE A 207 -16.69 -0.22 -4.20
C ILE A 207 -17.52 0.81 -4.95
N ALA A 208 -16.96 2.00 -5.21
CA ALA A 208 -17.65 3.06 -5.93
C ALA A 208 -18.02 2.65 -7.36
N VAL A 209 -17.07 2.05 -8.10
CA VAL A 209 -17.31 1.58 -9.49
C VAL A 209 -18.31 0.42 -9.50
N GLY A 210 -18.15 -0.58 -8.63
CA GLY A 210 -19.05 -1.72 -8.56
C GLY A 210 -20.47 -1.33 -8.16
N SER A 211 -20.61 -0.39 -7.21
CA SER A 211 -21.91 0.17 -6.84
C SER A 211 -22.55 0.94 -7.99
N GLY A 212 -21.76 1.76 -8.70
CA GLY A 212 -22.24 2.52 -9.86
C GLY A 212 -22.71 1.62 -11.01
N LEU A 213 -21.97 0.57 -11.32
CA LEU A 213 -22.36 -0.42 -12.34
C LEU A 213 -23.61 -1.19 -11.94
N SER A 214 -23.69 -1.63 -10.69
CA SER A 214 -24.85 -2.37 -10.18
C SER A 214 -26.11 -1.48 -10.22
N ALA A 215 -25.98 -0.22 -9.79
CA ALA A 215 -27.07 0.74 -9.86
C ALA A 215 -27.51 0.98 -11.30
N TYR A 216 -26.57 1.14 -12.23
CA TYR A 216 -26.86 1.30 -13.65
C TYR A 216 -27.66 0.10 -14.20
N VAL A 217 -27.18 -1.13 -13.96
CA VAL A 217 -27.86 -2.35 -14.42
C VAL A 217 -29.28 -2.44 -13.83
N LEU A 218 -29.42 -2.25 -12.52
CA LEU A 218 -30.72 -2.35 -11.85
C LEU A 218 -31.71 -1.27 -12.32
N LEU A 219 -31.24 -0.04 -12.56
CA LEU A 219 -32.08 1.05 -13.09
C LEU A 219 -32.55 0.76 -14.52
N THR A 220 -31.73 0.10 -15.34
CA THR A 220 -32.13 -0.29 -16.70
C THR A 220 -33.05 -1.51 -16.72
N ALA A 221 -32.92 -2.42 -15.75
CA ALA A 221 -33.71 -3.65 -15.67
C ALA A 221 -35.08 -3.45 -14.97
N THR A 222 -35.19 -2.46 -14.08
CA THR A 222 -36.36 -2.29 -13.20
C THR A 222 -37.05 -0.96 -13.48
N ARG A 223 -38.34 -0.97 -13.86
CA ARG A 223 -39.17 0.22 -13.78
C ARG A 223 -39.51 0.47 -12.32
N SER A 224 -38.77 1.38 -11.69
CA SER A 224 -39.07 1.82 -10.32
C SER A 224 -40.27 2.76 -10.34
N GLU A 225 -41.40 2.34 -9.76
CA GLU A 225 -42.59 3.18 -9.61
C GLU A 225 -42.68 3.82 -8.21
N SER A 226 -41.87 3.36 -7.25
CA SER A 226 -41.91 3.76 -5.84
C SER A 226 -40.56 4.23 -5.30
N THR A 227 -40.58 5.20 -4.39
CA THR A 227 -39.39 5.65 -3.63
C THR A 227 -38.76 4.52 -2.82
N ASN A 228 -39.56 3.56 -2.33
CA ASN A 228 -39.03 2.41 -1.57
C ASN A 228 -38.18 1.51 -2.46
N ASP A 229 -38.59 1.29 -3.71
CA ASP A 229 -37.85 0.48 -4.68
C ASP A 229 -36.51 1.14 -5.01
N PHE A 230 -36.47 2.47 -5.09
CA PHE A 230 -35.23 3.22 -5.26
C PHE A 230 -34.27 3.03 -4.07
N ILE A 231 -34.77 3.10 -2.82
CA ILE A 231 -33.95 2.88 -1.63
C ILE A 231 -33.39 1.45 -1.62
N VAL A 232 -34.21 0.45 -1.91
CA VAL A 232 -33.78 -0.96 -1.99
C VAL A 232 -32.73 -1.12 -3.09
N LEU A 233 -32.90 -0.49 -4.24
CA LEU A 233 -31.95 -0.53 -5.35
C LEU A 233 -30.59 0.07 -4.96
N VAL A 234 -30.59 1.21 -4.27
CA VAL A 234 -29.35 1.86 -3.78
C VAL A 234 -28.64 0.94 -2.79
N LEU A 235 -29.37 0.37 -1.83
CA LEU A 235 -28.79 -0.54 -0.84
C LEU A 235 -28.22 -1.80 -1.49
N MET A 236 -28.96 -2.43 -2.41
CA MET A 236 -28.51 -3.61 -3.16
C MET A 236 -27.26 -3.30 -3.99
N SER A 237 -27.23 -2.14 -4.66
CA SER A 237 -26.08 -1.71 -5.46
C SER A 237 -24.84 -1.51 -4.60
N PHE A 238 -25.00 -0.90 -3.43
CA PHE A 238 -23.91 -0.70 -2.49
C PHE A 238 -23.38 -2.03 -1.94
N THR A 239 -24.26 -2.94 -1.53
CA THR A 239 -23.88 -4.28 -1.06
C THR A 239 -23.15 -5.07 -2.17
N ALA A 240 -23.62 -4.99 -3.41
CA ALA A 240 -22.94 -5.60 -4.56
C ALA A 240 -21.54 -5.01 -4.76
N GLY A 241 -21.40 -3.68 -4.66
CA GLY A 241 -20.09 -3.01 -4.72
C GLY A 241 -19.13 -3.42 -3.60
N MET A 242 -19.64 -3.64 -2.38
CA MET A 242 -18.85 -4.15 -1.25
C MET A 242 -18.38 -5.61 -1.43
N LEU A 243 -19.17 -6.44 -2.11
CA LEU A 243 -18.84 -7.84 -2.38
C LEU A 243 -17.88 -8.03 -3.56
N ALA A 244 -17.78 -7.05 -4.46
CA ALA A 244 -16.94 -7.15 -5.66
C ALA A 244 -15.45 -7.48 -5.38
N PRO A 245 -14.76 -6.85 -4.38
CA PRO A 245 -13.40 -7.24 -4.03
C PRO A 245 -13.28 -8.70 -3.55
N PHE A 246 -14.24 -9.17 -2.74
CA PHE A 246 -14.27 -10.56 -2.26
C PHE A 246 -14.45 -11.55 -3.41
N ALA A 247 -15.37 -11.27 -4.33
CA ALA A 247 -15.59 -12.11 -5.51
C ALA A 247 -14.30 -12.26 -6.34
N LYS A 248 -13.55 -11.17 -6.51
CA LYS A 248 -12.25 -11.20 -7.18
C LYS A 248 -11.24 -12.10 -6.47
N ASP A 249 -11.14 -11.98 -5.14
CA ASP A 249 -10.19 -12.76 -4.36
C ASP A 249 -10.53 -14.26 -4.43
N VAL A 250 -11.81 -14.61 -4.39
CA VAL A 250 -12.29 -15.99 -4.58
C VAL A 250 -11.96 -16.52 -5.98
N VAL A 251 -12.26 -15.75 -7.03
CA VAL A 251 -11.94 -16.15 -8.43
C VAL A 251 -10.43 -16.33 -8.62
N SER A 252 -9.62 -15.45 -8.03
CA SER A 252 -8.15 -15.53 -8.09
C SER A 252 -7.64 -16.78 -7.37
N ALA A 253 -8.21 -17.12 -6.21
CA ALA A 253 -7.87 -18.34 -5.47
C ALA A 253 -8.22 -19.61 -6.26
N ILE A 254 -9.41 -19.67 -6.86
CA ILE A 254 -9.84 -20.80 -7.70
C ILE A 254 -8.97 -20.93 -8.95
N GLY A 255 -8.67 -19.81 -9.63
CA GLY A 255 -7.76 -19.80 -10.79
C GLY A 255 -6.37 -20.32 -10.44
N GLY A 256 -5.86 -19.99 -9.24
CA GLY A 256 -4.58 -20.50 -8.74
C GLY A 256 -4.57 -22.00 -8.45
N LEU A 257 -5.70 -22.61 -8.06
CA LEU A 257 -5.83 -24.06 -7.89
C LEU A 257 -5.83 -24.78 -9.25
N ARG A 258 -6.55 -24.24 -10.24
CA ARG A 258 -6.62 -24.82 -11.58
C ARG A 258 -5.28 -24.80 -12.30
N ALA A 259 -4.45 -23.78 -12.09
CA ALA A 259 -3.13 -23.71 -12.71
C ALA A 259 -2.11 -24.72 -12.12
N LYS A 260 -2.42 -25.34 -10.98
CA LYS A 260 -1.56 -26.32 -10.30
C LYS A 260 -1.98 -27.77 -10.55
N ALA A 261 -3.16 -28.00 -11.12
CA ALA A 261 -3.68 -29.31 -11.50
C ALA A 261 -3.34 -29.61 -12.96
#